data_AF-A0A1Z9AQ85-F1
#
_entry.id   AF-A0A1Z9AQ85-F1
#
_cell.length_a   1.000
_cell.length_b   1.000
_cell.length_c   1.000
_cell.angle_alpha   90.00
_cell.angle_beta   90.00
_cell.angle_gamma   90.00
#
_symmetry.space_group_name_H-M   'P 1'
#
loop_
_entity.id
_entity.type
_entity.pdbx_description
1 polymer ?
#
loop_
_entity_poly.entity_id
_entity_poly.type
_entity_poly.pdbx_seq_one_letter_code
_entity_poly.pdbx_strand_id
1 'polypeptide(L)'
;MANQNSALNFLYYLQSLVFDEQLTVDSSVNPRVLFVGNDASMDFLYGRDQNNEPYIGIQSEFMPWFTHVDWFGVAICRKRGYVFLEAKEAATQRLHMALGLRVRKERMDYLCMKGVEDPNEMRLSFRVFEVDPSDPTTVLFSDRKVMSNLYIREIGDIDELCSDLEAEDARGLFAKSGIDESFNAIKVGG
;
A
#
# COMPACT_ATOMS: atom_id res chain seq x y z
N MET A 1 2.39 18.11 19.68
CA MET A 1 1.26 17.25 20.08
C MET A 1 0.48 16.63 18.89
N ALA A 2 0.84 16.87 17.62
CA ALA A 2 0.17 16.26 16.46
C ALA A 2 0.63 14.82 16.12
N ASN A 3 1.78 14.37 16.63
CA ASN A 3 2.41 13.11 16.23
C ASN A 3 1.78 11.84 16.85
N GLN A 4 1.20 11.90 18.04
CA GLN A 4 0.69 10.69 18.72
C GLN A 4 -0.57 10.10 18.08
N ASN A 5 -1.31 10.87 17.28
CA ASN A 5 -2.58 10.41 16.70
C ASN A 5 -2.42 9.73 15.34
N SER A 6 -1.32 9.95 14.62
CA SER A 6 -1.18 9.43 13.25
C SER A 6 -0.95 7.93 13.19
N ALA A 7 -0.06 7.41 14.05
CA ALA A 7 0.14 5.97 14.16
C ALA A 7 -1.15 5.28 14.62
N LEU A 8 -1.90 5.90 15.54
CA LEU A 8 -3.17 5.37 16.01
C LEU A 8 -4.23 5.37 14.90
N ASN A 9 -4.33 6.43 14.09
CA ASN A 9 -5.22 6.48 12.92
C ASN A 9 -4.87 5.43 11.87
N PHE A 10 -3.58 5.22 11.61
CA PHE A 10 -3.13 4.15 10.71
C PHE A 10 -3.53 2.77 11.24
N LEU A 11 -3.37 2.52 12.55
CA LEU A 11 -3.81 1.28 13.17
C LEU A 11 -5.33 1.11 13.14
N TYR A 12 -6.11 2.18 13.36
CA TYR A 12 -7.56 2.14 13.21
C TYR A 12 -8.00 1.83 11.78
N TYR A 13 -7.30 2.41 10.79
CA TYR A 13 -7.53 2.09 9.39
C TYR A 13 -7.24 0.61 9.10
N LEU A 14 -6.10 0.08 9.55
CA LEU A 14 -5.82 -1.36 9.38
C LEU A 14 -6.87 -2.24 10.09
N GLN A 15 -7.29 -1.84 11.29
CA GLN A 15 -8.31 -2.55 12.06
C GLN A 15 -9.67 -2.55 11.35
N SER A 16 -10.10 -1.42 10.77
CA SER A 16 -11.35 -1.37 10.02
C SER A 16 -11.29 -2.27 8.80
N LEU A 17 -10.16 -2.29 8.08
CA LEU A 17 -9.97 -3.21 6.95
C LEU A 17 -10.03 -4.68 7.39
N VAL A 18 -9.48 -5.04 8.55
CA VAL A 18 -9.61 -6.42 9.09
C VAL A 18 -11.07 -6.73 9.42
N PHE A 19 -11.77 -5.81 10.08
CA PHE A 19 -13.18 -5.97 10.44
C PHE A 19 -14.09 -6.15 9.21
N ASP A 20 -13.79 -5.43 8.14
CA ASP A 20 -14.52 -5.49 6.86
C ASP A 20 -14.05 -6.62 5.92
N GLU A 21 -13.17 -7.53 6.40
CA GLU A 21 -12.57 -8.62 5.62
C GLU A 21 -11.81 -8.13 4.36
N GLN A 22 -11.33 -6.89 4.38
CA GLN A 22 -10.56 -6.23 3.32
C GLN A 22 -9.05 -6.22 3.58
N LEU A 23 -8.55 -6.85 4.65
CA LEU A 23 -7.11 -7.00 4.90
C LEU A 23 -6.77 -8.45 5.17
N THR A 24 -5.79 -8.97 4.44
CA THR A 24 -5.22 -10.30 4.68
C THR A 24 -3.70 -10.22 4.75
N VAL A 25 -3.10 -11.21 5.41
CA VAL A 25 -1.65 -11.36 5.51
C VAL A 25 -1.31 -12.78 5.11
N ASP A 26 -0.26 -12.94 4.31
CA ASP A 26 0.30 -14.26 4.03
C ASP A 26 1.40 -14.54 5.06
N SER A 27 1.00 -15.09 6.22
CA SER A 27 1.91 -15.43 7.31
C SER A 27 2.93 -16.51 6.91
N SER A 28 2.61 -17.32 5.89
CA SER A 28 3.46 -18.39 5.40
C SER A 28 4.65 -17.89 4.57
N VAL A 29 4.46 -16.78 3.85
CA VAL A 29 5.51 -16.17 3.01
C VAL A 29 6.19 -15.03 3.74
N ASN A 30 5.46 -13.97 4.07
CA ASN A 30 6.02 -12.79 4.72
C ASN A 30 4.92 -11.99 5.46
N PRO A 31 4.88 -12.05 6.80
CA PRO A 31 3.85 -11.37 7.58
C PRO A 31 3.96 -9.83 7.57
N ARG A 32 5.00 -9.25 6.95
CA ARG A 32 5.12 -7.80 6.73
C ARG A 32 4.37 -7.31 5.50
N VAL A 33 3.86 -8.22 4.66
CA VAL A 33 3.11 -7.89 3.45
C VAL A 33 1.62 -7.99 3.74
N LEU A 34 0.95 -6.84 3.68
CA LEU A 34 -0.48 -6.71 3.92
C LEU A 34 -1.20 -6.61 2.57
N PHE A 35 -2.23 -7.41 2.35
CA PHE A 35 -3.00 -7.42 1.10
C PHE A 35 -4.36 -6.79 1.33
N VAL A 36 -4.58 -5.62 0.73
CA VAL A 36 -5.85 -4.91 0.75
C VAL A 36 -6.80 -5.51 -0.29
N GLY A 37 -8.07 -5.65 0.08
CA GLY A 37 -9.15 -6.14 -0.76
C GLY A 37 -9.51 -5.16 -1.87
N ASN A 38 -10.39 -5.59 -2.79
CA ASN A 38 -10.76 -4.78 -3.95
C ASN A 38 -11.42 -3.46 -3.54
N ASP A 39 -12.36 -3.51 -2.60
CA ASP A 39 -13.23 -2.37 -2.31
C ASP A 39 -12.44 -1.28 -1.60
N ALA A 40 -11.67 -1.64 -0.57
CA ALA A 40 -10.76 -0.71 0.11
C ALA A 40 -9.63 -0.19 -0.80
N SER A 41 -9.20 -0.96 -1.80
CA SER A 41 -8.21 -0.47 -2.78
C SER A 41 -8.79 0.59 -3.71
N MET A 42 -10.12 0.71 -3.83
CA MET A 42 -10.76 1.77 -4.60
C MET A 42 -10.70 3.14 -3.91
N ASP A 43 -10.31 3.20 -2.63
CA ASP A 43 -10.07 4.47 -1.94
C ASP A 43 -8.86 5.22 -2.52
N PHE A 44 -8.05 4.55 -3.34
CA PHE A 44 -6.88 5.11 -4.00
C PHE A 44 -7.13 5.33 -5.49
N LEU A 45 -6.62 6.43 -6.01
CA LEU A 45 -6.62 6.72 -7.45
C LEU A 45 -5.24 6.50 -8.04
N TYR A 46 -5.20 6.17 -9.33
CA TYR A 46 -3.95 5.97 -10.07
C TYR A 46 -4.05 6.76 -11.35
N GLY A 47 -3.02 7.54 -11.67
CA GLY A 47 -3.07 8.39 -12.85
C GLY A 47 -1.72 9.03 -13.16
N ARG A 48 -1.76 9.93 -14.13
CA ARG A 48 -0.63 10.77 -14.53
C ARG A 48 -1.03 12.22 -14.50
N ASP A 49 -0.11 13.07 -14.11
CA ASP A 49 -0.33 14.51 -14.10
C ASP A 49 -0.08 15.14 -15.48
N GLN A 50 -0.21 16.47 -15.55
CA GLN A 50 0.03 17.26 -16.77
C GLN A 50 1.46 17.15 -17.35
N ASN A 51 2.43 16.69 -16.56
CA ASN A 51 3.80 16.45 -16.99
C ASN A 51 4.05 14.96 -17.31
N ASN A 52 2.99 14.15 -17.37
CA ASN A 52 3.04 12.71 -17.54
C ASN A 52 3.73 11.95 -16.38
N GLU A 53 3.86 12.58 -15.22
CA GLU A 53 4.44 11.95 -14.03
C GLU A 53 3.37 11.10 -13.32
N PRO A 54 3.68 9.85 -12.94
CA PRO A 54 2.72 8.98 -12.28
C PRO A 54 2.42 9.43 -10.85
N TYR A 55 1.19 9.21 -10.42
CA TYR A 55 0.76 9.47 -9.06
C TYR A 55 -0.15 8.39 -8.50
N ILE A 56 -0.16 8.29 -7.17
CA ILE A 56 -1.23 7.66 -6.40
C ILE A 56 -2.00 8.76 -5.68
N GLY A 57 -3.31 8.80 -5.93
CA GLY A 57 -4.24 9.69 -5.28
C GLY A 57 -4.60 9.14 -3.91
N ILE A 58 -4.48 9.97 -2.88
CA ILE A 58 -4.80 9.68 -1.49
C ILE A 58 -6.01 10.53 -1.11
N GLN A 59 -7.03 9.94 -0.51
CA GLN A 59 -8.18 10.69 0.00
C GLN A 59 -7.75 11.72 1.06
N SER A 60 -8.41 12.88 1.07
CA SER A 60 -8.13 13.96 2.00
C SER A 60 -8.27 13.55 3.47
N GLU A 61 -9.18 12.62 3.74
CA GLU A 61 -9.51 12.00 5.01
C GLU A 61 -8.35 11.17 5.58
N PHE A 62 -7.44 10.73 4.71
CA PHE A 62 -6.26 9.96 5.10
C PHE A 62 -5.10 10.87 5.56
N MET A 63 -5.25 12.18 5.42
CA MET A 63 -4.24 13.14 5.79
C MET A 63 -4.38 13.60 7.25
N PRO A 64 -3.25 13.88 7.94
CA PRO A 64 -1.87 13.71 7.49
C PRO A 64 -1.30 12.31 7.74
N TRP A 65 -2.07 11.45 8.42
CA TRP A 65 -1.56 10.24 9.05
C TRP A 65 -0.95 9.26 8.03
N PHE A 66 -1.51 9.18 6.82
CA PHE A 66 -1.00 8.31 5.77
C PHE A 66 0.41 8.71 5.32
N THR A 67 0.68 10.00 5.20
CA THR A 67 1.99 10.53 4.79
C THR A 67 3.02 10.57 5.91
N HIS A 68 2.62 10.33 7.16
CA HIS A 68 3.56 10.16 8.27
C HIS A 68 4.18 8.76 8.32
N VAL A 69 3.66 7.81 7.53
CA VAL A 69 4.39 6.57 7.26
C VAL A 69 5.55 6.91 6.32
N ASP A 70 6.75 6.45 6.66
CA ASP A 70 7.97 6.66 5.87
C ASP A 70 7.96 5.75 4.63
N TRP A 71 7.10 6.09 3.68
CA TRP A 71 7.04 5.40 2.39
C TRP A 71 8.32 5.66 1.60
N PHE A 72 8.96 4.57 1.19
CA PHE A 72 10.19 4.58 0.42
C PHE A 72 9.91 4.54 -1.09
N GLY A 73 8.91 3.76 -1.49
CA GLY A 73 8.62 3.53 -2.90
C GLY A 73 7.41 2.64 -3.11
N VAL A 74 7.22 2.25 -4.37
CA VAL A 74 6.15 1.38 -4.82
C VAL A 74 6.71 0.22 -5.64
N ALA A 75 6.26 -1.00 -5.35
CA ALA A 75 6.56 -2.19 -6.13
C ALA A 75 5.32 -2.65 -6.89
N ILE A 76 5.42 -2.74 -8.22
CA ILE A 76 4.33 -3.18 -9.09
C ILE A 76 4.46 -4.69 -9.30
N CYS A 77 3.47 -5.45 -8.84
CA CYS A 77 3.38 -6.89 -9.05
C CYS A 77 2.19 -7.23 -9.97
N ARG A 78 2.44 -7.19 -11.28
CA ARG A 78 1.39 -7.45 -12.28
C ARG A 78 0.86 -8.87 -12.23
N LYS A 79 1.72 -9.83 -11.87
CA LYS A 79 1.35 -11.25 -11.75
C LYS A 79 0.19 -11.42 -10.78
N ARG A 80 0.28 -10.78 -9.61
CA ARG A 80 -0.74 -10.83 -8.56
C ARG A 80 -1.82 -9.75 -8.66
N GLY A 81 -1.61 -8.70 -9.44
CA GLY A 81 -2.56 -7.58 -9.53
C GLY A 81 -2.49 -6.66 -8.32
N TYR A 82 -1.28 -6.43 -7.78
CA TYR A 82 -1.03 -5.54 -6.65
C TYR A 82 0.02 -4.48 -6.95
N VAL A 83 -0.17 -3.31 -6.34
CA VAL A 83 0.86 -2.27 -6.17
C VAL A 83 1.15 -2.18 -4.67
N PHE A 84 2.38 -2.48 -4.28
CA PHE A 84 2.80 -2.47 -2.89
C PHE A 84 3.46 -1.15 -2.55
N LEU A 85 2.90 -0.41 -1.58
CA LEU A 85 3.56 0.73 -0.96
C LEU A 85 4.57 0.20 0.07
N GLU A 86 5.85 0.48 -0.13
CA GLU A 86 6.94 -0.04 0.68
C GLU A 86 7.35 0.97 1.75
N ALA A 87 7.29 0.59 3.02
CA ALA A 87 7.90 1.32 4.13
C ALA A 87 9.19 0.60 4.54
N LYS A 88 10.33 1.27 4.43
CA LYS A 88 11.66 0.70 4.67
C LYS A 88 12.43 1.52 5.69
N GLU A 89 13.29 0.84 6.45
CA GLU A 89 14.26 1.50 7.30
C GLU A 89 15.27 2.28 6.46
N ALA A 90 15.44 3.57 6.72
CA ALA A 90 16.30 4.45 5.90
C ALA A 90 17.75 3.95 5.80
N ALA A 91 18.32 3.44 6.90
CA ALA A 91 19.73 3.04 6.98
C ALA A 91 20.02 1.67 6.35
N THR A 92 19.16 0.68 6.58
CA THR A 92 19.41 -0.72 6.19
C THR A 92 18.63 -1.13 4.95
N GLN A 93 17.66 -0.31 4.50
CA GLN A 93 16.68 -0.64 3.47
C GLN A 93 15.81 -1.85 3.80
N ARG A 94 15.79 -2.26 5.08
CA ARG A 94 14.99 -3.36 5.56
C ARG A 94 13.51 -3.04 5.46
N LEU A 95 12.73 -3.96 4.90
CA LEU A 95 11.29 -3.80 4.81
C LEU A 95 10.66 -3.87 6.21
N HIS A 96 9.98 -2.80 6.62
CA HIS A 96 9.13 -2.78 7.80
C HIS A 96 7.74 -3.30 7.48
N MET A 97 7.16 -2.82 6.38
CA MET A 97 5.81 -3.16 5.93
C MET A 97 5.68 -2.90 4.43
N ALA A 98 4.88 -3.73 3.76
CA ALA A 98 4.38 -3.45 2.42
C ALA A 98 2.84 -3.46 2.44
N LEU A 99 2.21 -2.34 2.08
CA LEU A 99 0.75 -2.26 1.93
C LEU A 99 0.39 -2.48 0.46
N GLY A 100 -0.13 -3.67 0.15
CA GLY A 100 -0.54 -4.09 -1.18
C GLY A 100 -1.93 -3.61 -1.53
N LEU A 101 -2.03 -2.64 -2.43
CA LEU A 101 -3.29 -2.19 -3.01
C LEU A 101 -3.61 -3.02 -4.25
N ARG A 102 -4.83 -3.55 -4.33
CA ARG A 102 -5.27 -4.35 -5.47
C ARG A 102 -5.62 -3.44 -6.63
N VAL A 103 -4.93 -3.64 -7.76
CA VAL A 103 -5.06 -2.81 -8.96
C VAL A 103 -5.29 -3.70 -10.17
N ARG A 104 -6.26 -3.33 -11.01
CA ARG A 104 -6.46 -3.99 -12.31
C ARG A 104 -5.20 -3.83 -13.15
N LYS A 105 -4.77 -4.89 -13.84
CA LYS A 105 -3.49 -4.94 -14.54
C LYS A 105 -3.32 -3.79 -15.54
N GLU A 106 -4.40 -3.40 -16.20
CA GLU A 106 -4.45 -2.31 -17.18
C GLU A 106 -4.24 -0.94 -16.52
N ARG A 107 -4.70 -0.76 -15.27
CA ARG A 107 -4.50 0.49 -14.52
C ARG A 107 -3.09 0.65 -13.98
N MET A 108 -2.30 -0.42 -13.88
CA MET A 108 -0.91 -0.34 -13.47
C MET A 108 -0.04 0.40 -14.50
N ASP A 109 -0.47 0.47 -15.77
CA ASP A 109 0.24 1.22 -16.82
C ASP A 109 0.18 2.74 -16.62
N TYR A 110 -0.78 3.22 -15.81
CA TYR A 110 -0.76 4.62 -15.35
C TYR A 110 0.45 4.93 -14.47
N LEU A 111 1.01 3.92 -13.78
CA LEU A 111 2.17 4.09 -12.92
C LEU A 111 3.50 3.87 -13.66
N CYS A 112 3.55 2.84 -14.51
CA CYS A 112 4.69 2.50 -15.34
C CYS A 112 4.19 1.66 -16.52
N MET A 113 4.38 2.10 -17.76
CA MET A 113 3.92 1.38 -18.95
C MET A 113 4.84 0.22 -19.27
N LYS A 114 4.30 -1.01 -19.23
CA LYS A 114 5.09 -2.23 -19.41
C LYS A 114 5.79 -2.26 -20.78
N GLY A 115 7.11 -2.43 -20.77
CA GLY A 115 7.93 -2.56 -21.98
C GLY A 115 8.16 -1.24 -22.72
N VAL A 116 7.71 -0.11 -22.17
CA VAL A 116 7.92 1.24 -22.72
C VAL A 116 8.77 2.07 -21.79
N GLU A 117 8.47 2.04 -20.49
CA GLU A 117 9.17 2.82 -19.48
C GLU A 117 10.06 1.93 -18.60
N ASP A 118 11.21 2.46 -18.18
CA ASP A 118 12.07 1.83 -17.18
C ASP A 118 11.65 2.32 -15.77
N PRO A 119 11.11 1.45 -14.90
CA PRO A 119 10.68 1.85 -13.57
C PRO A 119 11.81 2.47 -12.72
N ASN A 120 13.08 2.11 -12.96
CA ASN A 120 14.22 2.66 -12.21
C ASN A 120 14.47 4.15 -12.50
N GLU A 121 14.08 4.61 -13.70
CA GLU A 121 14.19 6.01 -14.12
C GLU A 121 12.96 6.83 -13.73
N MET A 122 11.87 6.17 -13.36
CA MET A 122 10.62 6.82 -12.98
C MET A 122 10.55 7.15 -11.50
N ARG A 123 9.77 8.19 -11.16
CA ARG A 123 9.42 8.54 -9.79
C ARG A 123 7.94 8.77 -9.68
N LEU A 124 7.38 8.36 -8.54
CA LEU A 124 5.97 8.52 -8.22
C LEU A 124 5.78 9.65 -7.20
N SER A 125 4.60 10.27 -7.25
CA SER A 125 4.15 11.20 -6.22
C SER A 125 2.83 10.76 -5.58
N PHE A 126 2.61 11.17 -4.34
CA PHE A 126 1.30 11.15 -3.72
C PHE A 126 0.63 12.51 -3.88
N ARG A 127 -0.60 12.48 -4.36
CA ARG A 127 -1.47 13.65 -4.52
C ARG A 127 -2.71 13.45 -3.70
N VAL A 128 -3.17 14.50 -3.03
CA VAL A 128 -4.41 14.43 -2.26
C VAL A 128 -5.58 14.74 -3.17
N PHE A 129 -6.68 14.00 -3.02
CA PHE A 129 -7.94 14.31 -3.67
C PHE A 129 -9.10 14.27 -2.67
N GLU A 130 -10.18 14.95 -3.04
CA GLU A 130 -11.49 14.85 -2.40
C GLU A 130 -12.57 14.74 -3.48
N VAL A 131 -13.70 14.14 -3.15
CA VAL A 131 -14.88 14.13 -4.02
C VAL A 131 -15.55 15.49 -3.91
N ASP A 132 -15.93 16.12 -5.03
CA ASP A 132 -16.61 17.42 -5.00
C ASP A 132 -17.93 17.29 -4.21
N PRO A 133 -18.12 18.04 -3.11
CA PRO A 133 -19.34 17.96 -2.30
C PRO A 133 -20.61 18.33 -3.06
N SER A 134 -20.48 19.11 -4.15
CA SER A 134 -21.57 19.54 -5.01
C SER A 134 -21.83 18.61 -6.20
N ASP A 135 -20.84 17.80 -6.59
CA ASP A 135 -20.92 16.81 -7.67
C ASP A 135 -20.10 15.55 -7.36
N PRO A 136 -20.74 14.47 -6.86
CA PRO A 136 -20.06 13.22 -6.52
C PRO A 136 -19.35 12.50 -7.69
N THR A 137 -19.57 12.94 -8.93
CA THR A 137 -18.92 12.38 -10.12
C THR A 137 -17.59 13.07 -10.45
N THR A 138 -17.30 14.18 -9.76
CA THR A 138 -16.10 14.99 -9.93
C THR A 138 -15.16 14.79 -8.75
N VAL A 139 -13.86 14.66 -9.04
CA VAL A 139 -12.80 14.63 -8.03
C VAL A 139 -11.93 15.86 -8.16
N LEU A 140 -11.65 16.50 -7.02
CA LEU A 140 -10.79 17.66 -6.92
C LEU A 140 -9.43 17.21 -6.41
N PHE A 141 -8.36 17.59 -7.11
CA PHE A 141 -6.99 17.29 -6.68
C PHE A 141 -6.36 18.53 -6.05
N SER A 142 -5.61 18.31 -4.98
CA SER A 142 -4.72 19.32 -4.43
C SER A 142 -3.63 19.68 -5.46
N ASP A 143 -3.34 20.97 -5.57
CA ASP A 143 -2.23 21.48 -6.38
C ASP A 143 -0.86 20.98 -5.89
N ARG A 144 -0.78 20.54 -4.62
CA ARG A 144 0.46 20.14 -3.97
C ARG A 144 0.61 18.63 -3.90
N LYS A 145 1.80 18.16 -4.28
CA LYS A 145 2.28 16.81 -3.97
C LYS A 145 2.57 16.73 -2.47
N VAL A 146 1.94 15.79 -1.78
CA VAL A 146 2.16 15.58 -0.34
C VAL A 146 3.37 14.69 -0.06
N MET A 147 3.77 13.90 -1.05
CA MET A 147 5.02 13.16 -1.08
C MET A 147 5.48 13.04 -2.54
N SER A 148 6.78 13.06 -2.79
CA SER A 148 7.35 12.98 -4.13
C SER A 148 8.65 12.17 -4.13
N ASN A 149 9.15 11.86 -5.33
CA ASN A 149 10.38 11.10 -5.51
C ASN A 149 10.34 9.68 -4.95
N LEU A 150 9.15 9.07 -4.88
CA LEU A 150 9.00 7.66 -4.51
C LEU A 150 9.55 6.79 -5.64
N TYR A 151 10.40 5.82 -5.30
CA TYR A 151 10.95 4.87 -6.27
C TYR A 151 9.85 3.97 -6.82
N ILE A 152 9.93 3.64 -8.10
CA ILE A 152 9.11 2.61 -8.72
C ILE A 152 10.00 1.42 -9.05
N ARG A 153 9.51 0.21 -8.81
CA ARG A 153 10.13 -1.02 -9.33
C ARG A 153 9.06 -2.01 -9.75
N GLU A 154 9.38 -2.88 -10.68
CA GLU A 154 8.52 -4.00 -11.06
C GLU A 154 9.08 -5.29 -10.45
N ILE A 155 8.20 -6.11 -9.88
CA ILE A 155 8.56 -7.39 -9.24
C ILE A 155 7.76 -8.53 -9.85
N GLY A 156 8.38 -9.70 -9.95
CA GLY A 156 7.74 -10.92 -10.43
C GLY A 156 6.73 -11.48 -9.43
N ASP A 157 7.10 -11.50 -8.15
CA ASP A 157 6.28 -12.01 -7.05
C ASP A 157 6.66 -11.34 -5.71
N ILE A 158 5.94 -11.67 -4.62
CA ILE A 158 6.07 -11.01 -3.31
C ILE A 158 7.36 -11.35 -2.56
N ASP A 159 8.04 -12.43 -2.95
CA ASP A 159 9.35 -12.83 -2.44
C ASP A 159 10.43 -11.79 -2.79
N GLU A 160 10.26 -11.03 -3.88
CA GLU A 160 11.14 -9.93 -4.24
C GLU A 160 10.92 -8.65 -3.40
N LEU A 161 9.98 -8.65 -2.45
CA LEU A 161 9.75 -7.50 -1.54
C LEU A 161 10.84 -7.36 -0.47
N CYS A 162 11.44 -8.46 -0.05
CA CYS A 162 12.53 -8.47 0.93
C CYS A 162 13.42 -9.71 0.73
N SER A 163 14.54 -9.79 1.43
CA SER A 163 15.37 -11.00 1.40
C SER A 163 14.72 -12.18 2.13
N ASP A 164 15.14 -13.41 1.79
CA ASP A 164 14.70 -14.64 2.48
C ASP A 164 14.98 -14.58 3.98
N LEU A 165 16.14 -14.04 4.37
CA LEU A 165 16.53 -13.88 5.76
C LEU A 165 15.58 -12.93 6.51
N GLU A 166 15.18 -11.82 5.87
CA GLU A 166 14.22 -10.88 6.45
C GLU A 166 12.82 -11.48 6.57
N ALA A 167 12.40 -12.30 5.60
CA ALA A 167 11.13 -13.00 5.62
C ALA A 167 11.12 -14.08 6.72
N GLU A 168 12.21 -14.83 6.88
CA GLU A 168 12.36 -15.82 7.95
C GLU A 168 12.33 -15.16 9.34
N ASP A 169 13.06 -14.07 9.53
CA ASP A 169 13.02 -13.28 10.75
C ASP A 169 11.60 -12.74 11.04
N ALA A 170 10.90 -12.25 10.00
CA ALA A 170 9.52 -11.80 10.13
C ALA A 170 8.59 -12.91 10.62
N ARG A 171 8.67 -14.12 10.03
CA ARG A 171 7.91 -15.29 10.45
C ARG A 171 8.25 -15.71 11.88
N GLY A 172 9.53 -15.67 12.24
CA GLY A 172 9.99 -15.97 13.60
C GLY A 172 9.45 -14.99 14.65
N LEU A 173 9.39 -13.69 14.34
CA LEU A 173 8.78 -12.68 15.19
C LEU A 173 7.26 -12.85 15.29
N PHE A 174 6.60 -13.14 14.16
CA PHE A 174 5.17 -13.38 14.12
C PHE A 174 4.79 -14.61 14.97
N ALA A 175 5.49 -15.73 14.84
CA ALA A 175 5.25 -16.93 15.65
C ALA A 175 5.46 -16.68 17.16
N LYS A 176 6.46 -15.86 17.53
CA LYS A 176 6.72 -15.48 18.92
C LYS A 176 5.66 -14.54 19.51
N SER A 177 4.90 -13.85 18.67
CA SER A 177 3.86 -12.92 19.11
C SER A 177 2.65 -13.61 19.75
N GLY A 178 2.53 -14.93 19.59
CA GLY A 178 1.40 -15.70 20.13
C GLY A 178 0.07 -15.42 19.41
N ILE A 179 0.10 -14.76 18.24
CA ILE A 179 -1.05 -14.68 17.34
C ILE A 179 -1.32 -16.09 16.84
N ASP A 180 -2.33 -16.71 17.43
CA ASP A 180 -2.73 -18.08 17.15
C ASP A 180 -3.46 -18.15 15.79
N GLU A 181 -2.86 -18.82 14.81
CA GLU A 181 -3.48 -19.11 13.51
C GLU A 181 -4.68 -20.09 13.66
N SER A 182 -4.90 -20.67 14.85
CA SER A 182 -5.89 -21.73 15.06
C SER A 182 -7.32 -21.26 15.29
N PHE A 183 -7.60 -19.95 15.38
CA PHE A 183 -8.99 -19.48 15.51
C PHE A 183 -9.72 -19.50 14.16
N ASN A 184 -10.02 -20.70 13.68
CA ASN A 184 -11.08 -20.91 12.69
C ASN A 184 -12.42 -20.77 13.42
N ALA A 185 -13.15 -19.68 13.16
CA ALA A 185 -14.54 -19.56 13.58
C ALA A 185 -15.38 -20.62 12.85
N ILE A 186 -15.47 -21.82 13.42
CA ILE A 186 -16.40 -22.85 12.95
C ILE A 186 -17.79 -22.32 13.31
N LYS A 187 -18.52 -21.84 12.31
CA LYS A 187 -19.95 -21.54 12.43
C LYS A 187 -20.68 -22.87 12.66
N VAL A 188 -20.93 -23.21 13.91
CA VAL A 188 -21.78 -24.36 14.24
C VAL A 188 -23.22 -23.92 13.95
N GLY A 189 -23.79 -24.51 12.89
CA GLY A 189 -25.12 -24.14 12.39
C GLY A 189 -26.22 -24.30 13.45
N GLY A 190 -27.13 -23.32 13.46
CA GLY A 190 -28.44 -23.37 14.09
C GLY A 190 -29.48 -22.94 13.07
#